data_AF-A0A4R8UX84-F1
#
_entry.id   AF-A0A4R8UX84-F1
#
_cell.length_a   1.000
_cell.length_b   1.000
_cell.length_c   1.000
_cell.angle_alpha   90.00
_cell.angle_beta   90.00
_cell.angle_gamma   90.00
#
_symmetry.space_group_name_H-M   'P 1'
#
loop_
_entity.id
_entity.type
_entity.pdbx_description
1 polymer ?
#
loop_
_entity_poly.entity_id
_entity_poly.type
_entity_poly.pdbx_seq_one_letter_code
_entity_poly.pdbx_strand_id
1 'polypeptide(L)'
;MIGVGFVEELIFRGFLFQAILAKKTVLRAIYLSGITFGLGHIVNLLRGYSGFDQLIQLVAAIVIGIALGYVVAITRSILPVVLFHILFNISGALTTHDVVWERPRSAPSSPSTMPSALVSRAGPRARSASVFDVGRRMRASSIPAITSPPRSSNAEASPSGEQTTLAQTCIP
;
A
#
# COMPACT_ATOMS: atom_id res chain seq x y z
N MET A 1 -3.67 1.99 -12.22
CA MET A 1 -5.06 1.80 -12.68
C MET A 1 -5.14 0.86 -13.87
N ILE A 2 -4.39 1.11 -14.95
CA ILE A 2 -4.38 0.25 -16.16
C ILE A 2 -4.01 -1.22 -15.84
N GLY A 3 -2.84 -1.46 -15.24
CA GLY A 3 -2.38 -2.82 -14.95
C GLY A 3 -3.28 -3.59 -13.99
N VAL A 4 -3.89 -2.90 -13.02
CA VAL A 4 -4.83 -3.49 -12.06
C VAL A 4 -6.08 -3.99 -12.78
N GLY A 5 -6.74 -3.13 -13.57
CA GLY A 5 -7.95 -3.52 -14.32
C GLY A 5 -7.68 -4.66 -15.30
N PHE A 6 -6.52 -4.65 -15.98
CA PHE A 6 -6.10 -5.77 -16.84
C PHE A 6 -5.94 -7.08 -16.07
N VAL A 7 -5.17 -7.08 -14.97
CA VAL A 7 -4.90 -8.27 -14.18
C VAL A 7 -6.18 -8.82 -13.56
N GLU A 8 -7.06 -7.96 -13.06
CA GLU A 8 -8.34 -8.37 -12.50
C GLU A 8 -9.21 -9.05 -13.56
N GLU A 9 -9.38 -8.47 -14.75
CA GLU A 9 -10.13 -9.14 -15.82
C GLU A 9 -9.47 -10.44 -16.29
N LEU A 10 -8.13 -10.48 -16.37
CA LEU A 10 -7.41 -11.70 -16.74
C LEU A 10 -7.65 -12.83 -15.74
N ILE A 11 -7.64 -12.53 -14.44
CA ILE A 11 -7.90 -13.52 -13.38
C ILE A 11 -9.36 -13.95 -13.40
N PHE A 12 -10.30 -13.02 -13.39
CA PHE A 12 -11.72 -13.32 -13.19
C PHE A 12 -12.43 -13.78 -14.47
N ARG A 13 -12.18 -13.15 -15.62
CA ARG A 13 -12.86 -13.41 -16.90
C ARG A 13 -12.01 -14.25 -17.86
N GLY A 14 -10.69 -14.22 -17.69
CA GLY A 14 -9.78 -15.15 -18.34
C GLY A 14 -9.77 -16.49 -17.63
N PHE A 15 -9.06 -16.60 -16.50
CA PHE A 15 -8.81 -17.90 -15.87
C PHE A 15 -10.03 -18.48 -15.15
N LEU A 16 -10.61 -17.74 -14.19
CA LEU A 16 -11.68 -18.27 -13.34
C LEU A 16 -12.95 -18.58 -14.14
N PHE A 17 -13.41 -17.65 -14.98
CA PHE A 17 -14.58 -17.86 -15.82
C PHE A 17 -14.44 -19.10 -16.72
N GLN A 18 -13.28 -19.26 -17.38
CA GLN A 18 -13.04 -20.42 -18.26
C GLN A 18 -12.91 -21.73 -17.48
N ALA A 19 -12.27 -21.70 -16.31
CA ALA A 19 -12.17 -22.87 -15.44
C ALA A 19 -13.55 -23.35 -14.96
N ILE A 20 -14.48 -22.42 -14.68
CA ILE A 20 -15.85 -22.75 -14.30
C ILE A 20 -16.63 -23.24 -15.52
N LEU A 21 -16.48 -22.58 -16.68
CA LEU A 21 -17.16 -22.93 -17.92
C LEU A 21 -16.78 -24.33 -18.40
N ALA A 22 -15.53 -24.77 -18.19
CA ALA A 22 -15.07 -26.11 -18.53
C ALA A 22 -15.80 -27.23 -17.75
N LYS A 23 -16.41 -26.92 -16.61
CA LYS A 23 -17.04 -27.90 -15.71
C LYS A 23 -18.54 -27.66 -15.46
N LYS A 24 -19.06 -26.49 -15.82
CA LYS A 24 -20.41 -26.02 -15.46
C LYS A 24 -21.01 -25.19 -16.60
N THR A 25 -22.28 -24.83 -16.45
CA THR A 25 -23.02 -24.00 -17.40
C THR A 25 -22.49 -22.56 -17.49
N VAL A 26 -22.67 -21.91 -18.65
CA VAL A 26 -22.33 -20.49 -18.87
C VAL A 26 -22.90 -19.57 -17.77
N LEU A 27 -24.18 -19.72 -17.40
CA LEU A 27 -24.79 -18.90 -16.34
C LEU A 27 -24.05 -19.02 -15.01
N ARG A 28 -23.66 -20.24 -14.62
CA ARG A 28 -22.86 -20.46 -13.40
C ARG A 28 -21.49 -19.78 -13.50
N ALA A 29 -20.84 -19.81 -14.66
CA ALA A 29 -19.57 -19.09 -14.86
C ALA A 29 -19.76 -17.58 -14.69
N ILE A 30 -20.82 -17.00 -15.25
CA ILE A 30 -21.16 -15.58 -15.11
C ILE A 30 -21.38 -15.20 -13.64
N TYR A 31 -22.31 -15.87 -12.95
CA TYR A 31 -22.64 -15.52 -11.57
C TYR A 31 -21.49 -15.75 -10.60
N LEU A 32 -20.81 -16.90 -10.68
CA LEU A 32 -19.71 -17.21 -9.76
C LEU A 32 -18.53 -16.28 -9.99
N SER A 33 -18.13 -16.03 -11.25
CA SER A 33 -17.04 -15.09 -11.53
C SER A 33 -17.37 -13.68 -11.05
N GLY A 34 -18.59 -13.17 -11.29
CA GLY A 34 -19.03 -11.86 -10.83
C GLY A 34 -19.11 -11.72 -9.31
N ILE A 35 -19.64 -12.72 -8.60
CA ILE A 35 -19.69 -12.71 -7.13
C ILE A 35 -18.28 -12.71 -6.56
N THR A 36 -17.40 -13.61 -7.02
CA THR A 36 -16.01 -13.64 -6.54
C THR A 36 -15.22 -12.37 -6.87
N PHE A 37 -15.52 -11.73 -8.00
CA PHE A 37 -14.93 -10.46 -8.38
C PHE A 37 -15.29 -9.36 -7.38
N GLY A 38 -16.57 -9.25 -7.01
CA GLY A 38 -16.99 -8.32 -5.97
C GLY A 38 -16.38 -8.63 -4.60
N LEU A 39 -16.34 -9.91 -4.20
CA LEU A 39 -15.69 -10.32 -2.96
C LEU A 39 -14.19 -9.98 -2.93
N GLY A 40 -13.52 -9.98 -4.09
CA GLY A 40 -12.12 -9.55 -4.21
C GLY A 40 -11.89 -8.11 -3.74
N HIS A 41 -12.93 -7.27 -3.73
CA HIS A 41 -12.82 -5.88 -3.28
C HIS A 41 -12.87 -5.73 -1.75
N ILE A 42 -13.22 -6.77 -0.99
CA ILE A 42 -13.23 -6.73 0.49
C ILE A 42 -11.86 -6.35 1.05
N VAL A 43 -10.78 -6.67 0.33
CA VAL A 43 -9.40 -6.29 0.68
C VAL A 43 -9.23 -4.77 0.83
N ASN A 44 -10.14 -3.95 0.29
CA ASN A 44 -10.10 -2.49 0.46
C ASN A 44 -10.41 -2.05 1.90
N LEU A 45 -11.07 -2.87 2.71
CA LEU A 45 -11.16 -2.65 4.16
C LEU A 45 -9.78 -2.63 4.81
N LEU A 46 -8.88 -3.53 4.38
CA LEU A 46 -7.49 -3.57 4.86
C LEU A 46 -6.69 -2.35 4.39
N ARG A 47 -7.18 -1.63 3.38
CA ARG A 47 -6.61 -0.38 2.87
C ARG A 47 -7.20 0.87 3.55
N GLY A 48 -8.08 0.70 4.54
CA GLY A 48 -8.64 1.80 5.34
C GLY A 48 -9.94 2.41 4.81
N TYR A 49 -10.63 1.76 3.86
CA TYR A 49 -11.93 2.23 3.38
C TYR A 49 -13.00 2.10 4.47
N SER A 50 -13.98 3.02 4.48
CA SER A 50 -15.10 2.96 5.42
C SER A 50 -15.99 1.74 5.12
N GLY A 51 -16.64 1.19 6.15
CA GLY A 51 -17.52 0.02 5.97
C GLY A 51 -18.72 0.29 5.04
N PHE A 52 -19.22 1.53 5.04
CA PHE A 52 -20.33 1.92 4.16
C PHE A 52 -19.89 2.04 2.70
N ASP A 53 -18.75 2.70 2.44
CA ASP A 53 -18.19 2.79 1.09
C ASP A 53 -17.83 1.40 0.55
N GLN A 54 -17.31 0.53 1.42
CA GLN A 54 -17.03 -0.86 1.09
C GLN A 54 -18.29 -1.62 0.69
N LEU A 55 -19.40 -1.43 1.41
CA LEU A 55 -20.65 -2.12 1.10
C LEU A 55 -21.17 -1.70 -0.28
N ILE A 56 -21.14 -0.40 -0.58
CA ILE A 56 -21.52 0.14 -1.89
C ILE A 56 -20.61 -0.44 -2.97
N GLN A 57 -19.29 -0.41 -2.75
CA GLN A 57 -18.31 -0.94 -3.69
C GLN A 57 -18.51 -2.44 -3.94
N LEU A 58 -18.76 -3.22 -2.88
CA LEU A 58 -19.01 -4.65 -2.98
C LEU A 58 -20.24 -4.95 -3.85
N VAL A 59 -21.37 -4.31 -3.57
CA VAL A 59 -22.61 -4.51 -4.33
C VAL A 59 -22.43 -4.07 -5.78
N ALA A 60 -21.85 -2.89 -6.00
CA ALA A 60 -21.57 -2.38 -7.34
C ALA A 60 -20.63 -3.31 -8.13
N ALA A 61 -19.56 -3.79 -7.51
CA ALA A 61 -18.59 -4.68 -8.13
C ALA A 61 -19.22 -6.05 -8.48
N ILE A 62 -20.13 -6.59 -7.66
CA ILE A 62 -20.87 -7.81 -8.01
C ILE A 62 -21.76 -7.57 -9.23
N VAL A 63 -22.55 -6.50 -9.24
CA VAL A 63 -23.50 -6.19 -10.33
C VAL A 63 -22.75 -5.94 -11.64
N ILE A 64 -21.78 -5.04 -11.64
CA ILE A 64 -20.91 -4.78 -12.79
C ILE A 64 -20.22 -6.08 -13.19
N GLY A 65 -19.72 -6.84 -12.21
CA GLY A 65 -18.95 -8.04 -12.48
C GLY A 65 -19.74 -9.14 -13.18
N ILE A 66 -21.04 -9.28 -12.87
CA ILE A 66 -21.98 -10.15 -13.57
C ILE A 66 -22.25 -9.62 -14.98
N ALA A 67 -22.49 -8.31 -15.15
CA ALA A 67 -22.71 -7.70 -16.46
C ALA A 67 -21.52 -7.91 -17.41
N LEU A 68 -20.30 -7.71 -16.92
CA LEU A 68 -19.07 -7.98 -17.65
C LEU A 68 -18.91 -9.47 -18.00
N GLY A 69 -19.33 -10.37 -17.12
CA GLY A 69 -19.42 -11.80 -17.41
C GLY A 69 -20.35 -12.13 -18.59
N TYR A 70 -21.51 -11.45 -18.70
CA TYR A 70 -22.40 -11.56 -19.86
C TYR A 70 -21.74 -11.06 -21.15
N VAL A 71 -21.05 -9.92 -21.09
CA VAL A 71 -20.31 -9.39 -22.25
C VAL A 71 -19.29 -10.40 -22.75
N VAL A 72 -18.52 -11.04 -21.87
CA VAL A 72 -17.57 -12.11 -22.25
C VAL A 72 -18.29 -13.31 -22.84
N ALA A 73 -19.41 -13.74 -22.25
CA ALA A 73 -20.17 -14.88 -22.73
C ALA A 73 -20.70 -14.68 -24.16
N ILE A 74 -21.09 -13.45 -24.51
CA ILE A 74 -21.61 -13.10 -25.84
C ILE A 74 -20.47 -12.84 -26.84
N THR A 75 -19.52 -11.98 -26.48
CA THR A 75 -18.45 -11.52 -27.39
C THR A 75 -17.32 -12.52 -27.55
N ARG A 76 -17.19 -13.47 -26.61
CA ARG A 76 -16.06 -14.42 -26.49
C ARG A 76 -14.68 -13.74 -26.47
N SER A 77 -14.63 -12.49 -26.02
CA SER A 77 -13.40 -11.70 -25.94
C SER A 77 -13.31 -10.99 -24.60
N ILE A 78 -12.11 -10.97 -24.01
CA ILE A 78 -11.83 -10.24 -22.77
C ILE A 78 -11.42 -8.79 -23.02
N LEU A 79 -11.08 -8.42 -24.26
CA LEU A 79 -10.62 -7.07 -24.60
C LEU A 79 -11.63 -5.95 -24.30
N PRO A 80 -12.92 -6.03 -24.70
CA PRO A 80 -13.87 -4.94 -24.45
C PRO A 80 -14.08 -4.71 -22.95
N VAL A 81 -14.05 -5.78 -22.18
CA VAL A 81 -14.20 -5.81 -20.72
C VAL A 81 -12.99 -5.24 -20.01
N VAL A 82 -11.77 -5.60 -20.44
CA VAL A 82 -10.51 -5.02 -19.96
C VAL A 82 -10.51 -3.51 -20.18
N LEU A 83 -10.87 -3.06 -21.37
CA LEU A 83 -10.91 -1.64 -21.70
C LEU A 83 -11.92 -0.91 -20.82
N PHE A 84 -13.14 -1.44 -20.69
CA PHE A 84 -14.16 -0.88 -19.80
C PHE A 84 -13.65 -0.75 -18.37
N HIS A 85 -13.06 -1.81 -17.83
CA HIS A 85 -12.63 -1.83 -16.43
C HIS A 85 -11.48 -0.84 -16.18
N ILE A 86 -10.51 -0.76 -17.09
CA ILE A 86 -9.44 0.25 -16.99
C ILE A 86 -10.04 1.66 -16.95
N LEU A 87 -11.00 1.94 -17.83
CA LEU A 87 -11.64 3.26 -17.92
C LEU A 87 -12.50 3.56 -16.68
N PHE A 88 -13.21 2.56 -16.16
CA PHE A 88 -13.99 2.65 -14.93
C PHE A 88 -13.10 2.99 -13.73
N ASN A 89 -11.95 2.30 -13.60
CA ASN A 89 -11.00 2.56 -12.51
C ASN A 89 -10.36 3.95 -12.61
N ILE A 90 -10.06 4.41 -13.83
CA ILE A 90 -9.56 5.78 -14.04
C ILE A 90 -10.64 6.81 -13.66
N SER A 91 -11.89 6.60 -14.10
CA SER A 91 -13.01 7.49 -13.76
C SER A 91 -13.23 7.61 -12.25
N GLY A 92 -13.22 6.49 -11.53
CA GLY A 92 -13.32 6.49 -10.07
C GLY A 92 -12.15 7.22 -9.39
N ALA A 93 -10.94 7.03 -9.90
CA ALA A 93 -9.76 7.74 -9.38
C ALA A 93 -9.91 9.26 -9.56
N LEU A 94 -10.28 9.73 -10.77
CA LEU A 94 -10.47 11.16 -11.05
C LEU A 94 -11.52 11.79 -10.12
N THR A 95 -12.69 11.15 -10.00
CA THR A 95 -13.79 11.63 -9.15
C THR A 95 -13.38 11.77 -7.68
N THR A 96 -12.46 10.93 -7.21
CA THR A 96 -11.97 10.98 -5.83
C THR A 96 -10.92 12.10 -5.62
N HIS A 97 -10.15 12.44 -6.66
CA HIS A 97 -9.11 13.46 -6.60
C HIS A 97 -9.64 14.90 -6.63
N ASP A 98 -10.82 15.13 -7.21
CA ASP A 98 -11.43 16.47 -7.29
C ASP A 98 -11.99 16.96 -5.94
N VAL A 99 -12.29 16.07 -5.00
CA VAL A 99 -12.83 16.41 -3.67
C VAL A 99 -11.75 17.00 -2.73
N VAL A 100 -10.46 16.81 -3.04
CA VAL A 100 -9.35 17.25 -2.16
C VAL A 100 -8.98 18.72 -2.37
N TRP A 101 -9.24 19.30 -3.56
CA TRP A 101 -8.73 20.66 -3.83
C TRP A 101 -9.57 21.82 -3.28
N GLU A 102 -10.82 21.57 -2.87
CA GLU A 102 -11.70 22.59 -2.30
C GLU A 102 -11.64 22.74 -0.78
N ARG A 103 -10.69 22.13 -0.07
CA ARG A 103 -10.48 22.47 1.35
C ARG A 103 -9.53 23.66 1.45
N PRO A 104 -9.99 24.85 1.91
CA PRO A 104 -9.05 25.83 2.44
C PRO A 104 -8.27 25.13 3.53
N ARG A 105 -6.94 25.07 3.42
CA ARG A 105 -6.08 24.65 4.52
C ARG A 105 -6.43 25.56 5.70
N SER A 106 -7.19 25.05 6.66
CA SER A 106 -7.43 25.72 7.92
C SER A 106 -6.05 26.02 8.51
N ALA A 107 -5.70 27.30 8.54
CA ALA A 107 -4.43 27.79 9.03
C ALA A 107 -4.15 27.17 10.40
N PRO A 108 -2.92 26.71 10.69
CA PRO A 108 -2.59 26.31 12.04
C PRO A 108 -2.78 27.51 12.96
N SER A 109 -3.61 27.36 13.99
CA SER A 109 -3.82 28.36 15.04
C SER A 109 -2.48 28.74 15.64
N SER A 110 -2.04 29.97 15.39
CA SER A 110 -0.87 30.55 16.06
C SER A 110 -1.16 30.64 17.56
N PRO A 111 -0.29 30.14 18.46
CA PRO A 111 -0.43 30.45 19.86
C PRO A 111 -0.13 31.94 20.08
N SER A 112 -1.07 32.61 20.74
CA SER A 112 -0.95 34.01 21.17
C SER A 112 0.24 34.21 22.11
N THR A 113 1.02 35.22 21.79
CA THR A 113 2.15 35.84 22.48
C THR A 113 2.02 35.99 23.99
N MET A 114 3.14 35.83 24.72
CA MET A 114 3.52 36.73 25.83
C MET A 114 5.05 36.92 25.86
N PRO A 115 5.59 38.15 25.84
CA PRO A 115 7.01 38.43 26.03
C PRO A 115 7.24 38.84 27.48
N SER A 116 7.87 37.97 28.29
CA SER A 116 8.30 38.37 29.64
C SER A 116 9.69 39.01 29.55
N ALA A 117 9.70 40.30 29.19
CA ALA A 117 10.83 41.19 29.43
C ALA A 117 10.46 42.10 30.60
N LEU A 118 10.77 41.66 31.83
CA LEU A 118 10.82 42.55 32.98
C LEU A 118 12.08 42.24 33.78
N VAL A 119 13.08 43.05 33.46
CA VAL A 119 14.22 43.43 34.27
C VAL A 119 13.88 43.45 35.77
N SER A 120 14.68 42.75 36.57
CA SER A 120 14.99 43.20 37.92
C SER A 120 16.48 43.04 38.17
N ARG A 121 17.15 44.18 38.03
CA ARG A 121 18.54 44.44 38.32
C ARG A 121 18.65 44.67 39.84
N ALA A 122 19.21 43.70 40.56
CA ALA A 122 19.67 43.88 41.94
C ALA A 122 20.87 42.97 42.22
N GLY A 123 22.06 43.56 42.36
CA GLY A 123 23.10 43.04 43.24
C GLY A 123 23.21 44.00 44.45
N PRO A 124 24.25 43.92 45.30
CA PRO A 124 25.12 42.79 45.64
C PRO A 124 25.15 42.53 47.17
N ARG A 125 25.43 41.32 47.66
CA ARG A 125 26.25 41.14 48.88
C ARG A 125 26.64 39.68 49.16
N ALA A 126 27.92 39.54 49.48
CA ALA A 126 28.63 38.34 49.89
C ALA A 126 28.15 37.76 51.24
N ARG A 127 28.37 36.45 51.45
CA ARG A 127 29.07 35.89 52.61
C ARG A 127 29.38 34.39 52.43
N SER A 128 30.68 34.12 52.59
CA SER A 128 31.39 32.92 53.04
C SER A 128 30.59 31.78 53.69
N ALA A 129 30.89 30.53 53.28
CA ALA A 129 31.36 29.47 54.18
C ALA A 129 31.86 28.25 53.37
N SER A 130 33.09 27.84 53.67
CA SER A 130 33.76 26.65 53.20
C SER A 130 33.43 25.44 54.08
N VAL A 131 33.06 24.29 53.51
CA VAL A 131 33.32 22.97 54.10
C VAL A 131 33.53 21.95 52.96
N PHE A 132 34.71 21.32 52.97
CA PHE A 132 35.08 20.12 52.23
C PHE A 132 34.26 18.91 52.71
N ASP A 133 33.85 17.97 51.85
CA ASP A 133 34.61 16.72 51.63
C ASP A 133 33.80 15.62 50.87
N VAL A 134 34.58 14.76 50.19
CA VAL A 134 34.33 13.39 49.70
C VAL A 134 33.30 13.13 48.58
N GLY A 135 33.81 12.89 47.37
CA GLY A 135 33.06 12.25 46.27
C GLY A 135 33.90 12.03 45.02
N ARG A 136 34.87 11.11 45.09
CA ARG A 136 35.88 10.85 44.07
C ARG A 136 35.28 10.22 42.80
N ARG A 137 35.36 10.97 41.68
CA ARG A 137 35.56 10.55 40.27
C ARG A 137 34.75 9.34 39.78
N MET A 138 33.64 9.58 39.08
CA MET A 138 33.22 8.70 37.98
C MET A 138 33.77 9.22 36.66
N ARG A 139 34.53 8.34 36.01
CA ARG A 139 35.12 8.49 34.68
C ARG A 139 33.99 8.56 33.66
N ALA A 140 33.93 9.64 32.88
CA ALA A 140 33.06 9.72 31.71
C ALA A 140 33.48 8.62 30.71
N SER A 141 32.59 7.65 30.51
CA SER A 141 32.76 6.62 29.49
C SER A 141 32.35 7.19 28.14
N SER A 142 33.22 6.96 27.17
CA SER A 142 33.20 7.38 25.78
C SER A 142 31.92 6.99 25.03
N ILE A 143 31.35 7.98 24.32
CA ILE A 143 30.83 7.91 22.95
C ILE A 143 30.76 6.48 22.38
N PRO A 144 29.57 5.91 22.09
CA PRO A 144 29.49 4.89 21.06
C PRO A 144 29.51 5.60 19.70
N ALA A 145 30.62 5.42 19.00
CA ALA A 145 30.79 5.85 17.63
C ALA A 145 29.77 5.17 16.73
N ILE A 146 29.26 5.97 15.79
CA ILE A 146 28.41 5.56 14.68
C ILE A 146 29.30 4.75 13.73
N THR A 147 29.33 3.43 13.85
CA THR A 147 29.95 2.57 12.83
C THR A 147 29.22 1.23 12.75
N SER A 148 28.07 1.19 12.07
CA SER A 148 27.54 -0.08 11.54
C SER A 148 27.91 -0.14 10.05
N PRO A 149 28.73 -1.12 9.61
CA PRO A 149 29.09 -1.25 8.22
C PRO A 149 27.93 -1.82 7.37
N PRO A 150 27.96 -1.62 6.05
CA PRO A 150 26.99 -2.20 5.12
C PRO A 150 27.04 -3.73 5.14
N ARG A 151 25.88 -4.38 5.16
CA ARG A 151 25.74 -5.84 5.07
C ARG A 151 26.02 -6.29 3.63
N SER A 152 27.27 -6.64 3.34
CA SER A 152 27.69 -7.24 2.07
C SER A 152 27.89 -8.76 2.22
N SER A 153 27.30 -9.55 1.31
CA SER A 153 27.84 -10.80 0.73
C SER A 153 28.23 -11.98 1.65
N ASN A 154 28.01 -13.26 1.38
CA ASN A 154 27.42 -14.06 0.30
C ASN A 154 26.96 -15.36 0.98
N ALA A 155 25.73 -15.81 0.76
CA ALA A 155 25.34 -17.16 1.16
C ALA A 155 25.99 -18.15 0.18
N GLU A 156 26.92 -18.94 0.68
CA GLU A 156 27.52 -20.06 -0.01
C GLU A 156 26.43 -21.14 -0.18
N ALA A 157 25.79 -21.18 -1.35
CA ALA A 157 24.88 -22.26 -1.70
C ALA A 157 25.74 -23.43 -2.21
N SER A 158 25.89 -24.46 -1.37
CA SER A 158 26.45 -25.75 -1.77
C SER A 158 25.36 -26.53 -2.51
N PRO A 159 25.48 -26.81 -3.83
CA PRO A 159 24.47 -27.60 -4.54
C PRO A 159 24.72 -29.09 -4.29
N SER A 160 23.87 -29.73 -3.49
CA SER A 160 23.80 -31.19 -3.39
C SER A 160 22.93 -31.74 -4.53
N GLY A 161 23.52 -32.07 -5.66
CA GLY A 161 22.83 -32.79 -6.75
C GLY A 161 23.56 -32.72 -8.09
N GLU A 162 23.38 -33.76 -8.91
CA GLU A 162 23.89 -33.79 -10.28
C GLU A 162 23.23 -32.67 -11.11
N GLN A 163 24.04 -31.75 -11.61
CA GLN A 163 23.58 -30.72 -12.54
C GLN A 163 23.68 -31.26 -13.97
N THR A 164 22.54 -31.36 -14.65
CA THR A 164 22.47 -31.63 -16.09
C THR A 164 22.95 -30.42 -16.87
N THR A 165 24.12 -30.52 -17.50
CA THR A 165 24.69 -29.48 -18.37
C THR A 165 23.95 -29.48 -19.71
N LEU A 166 23.15 -28.44 -19.98
CA LEU A 166 22.55 -28.22 -21.30
C LEU A 166 23.56 -27.46 -22.17
N ALA A 167 24.21 -28.17 -23.09
CA ALA A 167 25.08 -27.57 -24.09
C ALA A 167 24.25 -26.78 -25.11
N GLN A 168 24.47 -25.47 -25.19
CA GLN A 168 23.95 -24.64 -26.28
C GLN A 168 24.86 -24.80 -27.51
N THR A 169 24.37 -25.48 -28.54
CA THR A 169 24.98 -25.51 -29.86
C THR A 169 24.54 -24.28 -30.64
N CYS A 170 25.45 -23.33 -30.85
CA CYS A 170 25.27 -22.29 -31.87
C CYS A 170 25.44 -22.94 -33.25
N ILE A 171 24.45 -22.76 -34.13
CA ILE A 171 24.51 -23.16 -35.54
C ILE A 171 24.93 -21.93 -36.37
N PRO A 172 25.81 -22.09 -37.39
CA PRO A 172 26.31 -21.02 -38.26
C PRO A 172 25.27 -20.45 -39.24
#